data_AF-A0A3B0AW68-F1
#
_entry.id   AF-A0A3B0AW68-F1
#
_cell.length_a   1.000
_cell.length_b   1.000
_cell.length_c   1.000
_cell.angle_alpha   90.00
_cell.angle_beta   90.00
_cell.angle_gamma   90.00
#
_symmetry.space_group_name_H-M   'P 1'
#
loop_
_entity.id
_entity.type
_entity.pdbx_description
1 polymer ?
#
loop_
_entity_poly.entity_id
_entity_poly.type
_entity_poly.pdbx_seq_one_letter_code
_entity_poly.pdbx_strand_id
1 'polypeptide(L)'
;MIGDSVPWREELRKSAARLSRWNTQKRWTSRTYFNAERDIMMGAYSIRRLIDSEKSSSLLPGRRIPTRRHALVGRVPTSLDRFDPERFYNFGEPTNSELTIGWLCNQIIHSFVFQIYIEEDSTTSVVFISDRDRGKHLHGISFAALTDLFDYVGREDIVERSGTKIDGTETVVNVSNHDAVESGRAAYSDDDHVIIRWTPVDTPAFDQRILDMVARRLSEQRAEVDLDGEDG
;
A
#
# COMPACT_ATOMS: atom_id res chain seq x y z
N MET A 1 6.13 13.95 9.49
CA MET A 1 7.16 13.80 8.45
C MET A 1 8.15 12.75 8.93
N ILE A 2 8.50 11.77 8.12
CA ILE A 2 9.64 10.88 8.41
C ILE A 2 10.84 11.37 7.60
N GLY A 3 12.01 11.48 8.22
CA GLY A 3 13.22 11.94 7.53
C GLY A 3 13.82 10.83 6.66
N ASP A 4 14.09 9.69 7.29
CA ASP A 4 14.66 8.49 6.68
C ASP A 4 13.63 7.34 6.69
N SER A 5 13.45 6.68 5.56
CA SER A 5 12.55 5.53 5.39
C SER A 5 13.22 4.20 5.71
N VAL A 6 14.56 4.11 5.66
CA VAL A 6 15.28 2.84 5.81
C VAL A 6 14.98 2.14 7.15
N PRO A 7 15.00 2.81 8.31
CA PRO A 7 14.69 2.14 9.58
C PRO A 7 13.25 1.61 9.64
N TRP A 8 12.30 2.30 8.99
CA TRP A 8 10.90 1.89 8.96
C TRP A 8 10.72 0.62 8.13
N ARG A 9 11.41 0.54 6.99
CA ARG A 9 11.41 -0.63 6.12
C ARG A 9 12.08 -1.83 6.78
N GLU A 10 13.21 -1.62 7.45
CA GLU A 10 13.89 -2.68 8.20
C GLU A 10 13.02 -3.24 9.34
N GLU A 11 12.33 -2.38 10.09
CA GLU A 11 11.39 -2.85 11.13
C GLU A 11 10.15 -3.56 10.55
N LEU A 12 9.70 -3.20 9.33
CA LEU A 12 8.67 -3.95 8.61
C LEU A 12 9.16 -5.35 8.25
N ARG A 13 10.37 -5.50 7.70
CA ARG A 13 10.97 -6.82 7.39
C ARG A 13 11.13 -7.68 8.63
N LYS A 14 11.58 -7.10 9.74
CA LYS A 14 11.66 -7.82 11.02
C LYS A 14 10.27 -8.26 11.50
N SER A 15 9.26 -7.40 11.40
CA SER A 15 7.88 -7.76 11.76
C SER A 15 7.33 -8.87 10.86
N ALA A 16 7.60 -8.82 9.55
CA ALA A 16 7.23 -9.88 8.61
C ALA A 16 7.85 -11.23 9.01
N ALA A 17 9.16 -11.26 9.29
CA ALA A 17 9.84 -12.46 9.75
C ALA A 17 9.27 -13.01 11.07
N ARG A 18 8.83 -12.13 11.99
CA ARG A 18 8.17 -12.56 13.24
C ARG A 18 6.79 -13.15 12.98
N LEU A 19 5.96 -12.50 12.16
CA LEU A 19 4.61 -12.96 11.79
C LEU A 19 4.67 -14.31 11.06
N SER A 20 5.59 -14.48 10.12
CA SER A 20 5.81 -15.75 9.41
C SER A 20 6.05 -16.92 10.38
N ARG A 21 6.92 -16.72 11.39
CA ARG A 21 7.16 -17.74 12.43
C ARG A 21 5.93 -18.02 13.28
N TRP A 22 5.15 -17.00 13.63
CA TRP A 22 3.93 -17.18 14.42
C TRP A 22 2.80 -17.84 13.64
N ASN A 23 2.78 -17.73 12.32
CA ASN A 23 1.79 -18.38 11.46
C ASN A 23 1.84 -19.92 11.48
N THR A 24 2.88 -20.52 12.08
CA THR A 24 2.99 -21.98 12.26
C THR A 24 3.13 -22.36 13.74
N GLN A 25 2.98 -21.39 14.65
CA GLN A 25 3.25 -21.59 16.07
C GLN A 25 2.05 -22.23 16.77
N LYS A 26 2.27 -23.40 17.37
CA LYS A 26 1.23 -24.16 18.08
C LYS A 26 0.90 -23.62 19.47
N ARG A 27 1.87 -23.04 20.18
CA ARG A 27 1.70 -22.59 21.57
C ARG A 27 1.68 -21.07 21.65
N TRP A 28 0.55 -20.49 22.02
CA TRP A 28 0.43 -19.06 22.21
C TRP A 28 0.46 -18.69 23.69
N THR A 29 1.32 -17.74 24.05
CA THR A 29 1.35 -17.13 25.38
C THR A 29 0.81 -15.70 25.28
N SER A 30 0.39 -15.11 26.40
CA SER A 30 -0.01 -13.70 26.43
C SER A 30 1.08 -12.76 25.89
N ARG A 31 2.36 -13.11 26.09
CA ARG A 31 3.50 -12.36 25.53
C ARG A 31 3.59 -12.49 24.01
N THR A 32 3.35 -13.68 23.46
CA THR A 32 3.31 -13.89 22.00
C THR A 32 2.17 -13.10 21.39
N TYR A 33 0.98 -13.18 21.98
CA TYR A 33 -0.19 -12.44 21.54
C TYR A 33 0.09 -10.93 21.49
N PHE A 34 0.60 -10.37 22.59
CA PHE A 34 0.99 -8.95 22.66
C PHE A 34 2.01 -8.57 21.59
N ASN A 35 3.05 -9.39 21.37
CA ASN A 35 4.07 -9.08 20.37
C ASN A 35 3.49 -9.10 18.95
N ALA A 36 2.62 -10.06 18.63
CA ALA A 36 1.96 -10.14 17.34
C ALA A 36 1.02 -8.94 17.11
N GLU A 37 0.20 -8.61 18.10
CA GLU A 37 -0.67 -7.42 18.06
C GLU A 37 0.15 -6.14 17.82
N ARG A 38 1.19 -5.93 18.63
CA ARG A 38 2.08 -4.78 18.51
C ARG A 38 2.74 -4.71 17.13
N ASP A 39 3.25 -5.83 16.61
CA ASP A 39 3.94 -5.84 15.32
C ASP A 39 2.97 -5.54 14.16
N ILE A 40 1.73 -6.04 14.20
CA ILE A 40 0.71 -5.74 13.19
C ILE A 40 0.32 -4.26 13.24
N MET A 41 0.04 -3.73 14.43
CA MET A 41 -0.32 -2.33 14.60
C MET A 41 0.81 -1.39 14.17
N MET A 42 2.03 -1.67 14.62
CA MET A 42 3.20 -0.86 14.25
C MET A 42 3.55 -1.00 12.77
N GLY A 43 3.38 -2.18 12.17
CA GLY A 43 3.57 -2.37 10.73
C GLY A 43 2.57 -1.58 9.90
N ALA A 44 1.27 -1.65 10.24
CA ALA A 44 0.24 -0.84 9.59
C ALA A 44 0.52 0.67 9.73
N TYR A 45 0.93 1.11 10.92
CA TYR A 45 1.34 2.49 11.17
C TYR A 45 2.55 2.90 10.32
N SER A 46 3.60 2.07 10.26
CA SER A 46 4.79 2.31 9.45
C SER A 46 4.47 2.47 7.98
N ILE A 47 3.66 1.58 7.41
CA ILE A 47 3.21 1.67 6.02
C ILE A 47 2.45 2.98 5.81
N ARG A 48 1.50 3.32 6.70
CA ARG A 48 0.76 4.58 6.59
C ARG A 48 1.68 5.80 6.66
N ARG A 49 2.69 5.79 7.54
CA ARG A 49 3.68 6.88 7.65
C ARG A 49 4.56 7.00 6.42
N LEU A 50 4.94 5.89 5.78
CA LEU A 50 5.68 5.87 4.52
C LEU A 50 4.85 6.47 3.38
N ILE A 51 3.56 6.11 3.30
CA ILE A 51 2.59 6.69 2.34
C ILE A 51 2.44 8.19 2.58
N ASP A 52 2.06 8.60 3.80
CA ASP A 52 1.79 10.01 4.13
C ASP A 52 3.02 10.92 4.02
N SER A 53 4.22 10.36 3.94
CA SER A 53 5.46 11.11 3.81
C SER A 53 6.06 11.04 2.40
N GLU A 54 5.32 10.51 1.41
CA GLU A 54 5.79 10.30 0.03
C GLU A 54 7.11 9.54 -0.02
N LYS A 55 7.26 8.54 0.86
CA LYS A 55 8.43 7.65 0.93
C LYS A 55 8.11 6.25 0.44
N SER A 56 6.97 6.07 -0.21
CA SER A 56 6.55 4.82 -0.86
C SER A 56 6.02 5.12 -2.27
N SER A 57 5.79 4.07 -3.06
CA SER A 57 5.16 4.17 -4.37
C SER A 57 3.83 4.92 -4.29
N SER A 58 3.57 5.77 -5.28
CA SER A 58 2.26 6.44 -5.40
C SER A 58 1.12 5.46 -5.72
N LEU A 59 1.42 4.24 -6.18
CA LEU A 59 0.44 3.19 -6.46
C LEU A 59 0.10 2.34 -5.21
N LEU A 60 1.01 2.31 -4.22
CA LEU A 60 0.88 1.46 -3.02
C LEU A 60 -0.47 1.63 -2.30
N PRO A 61 -0.99 2.84 -2.02
CA PRO A 61 -2.22 3.00 -1.25
C PRO A 61 -3.45 2.38 -1.93
N GLY A 62 -3.45 2.30 -3.26
CA GLY A 62 -4.53 1.77 -4.08
C GLY A 62 -4.42 0.27 -4.37
N ARG A 63 -3.24 -0.35 -4.14
CA ARG A 63 -3.03 -1.79 -4.30
C ARG A 63 -3.99 -2.55 -3.39
N ARG A 64 -4.56 -3.64 -3.91
CA ARG A 64 -5.55 -4.45 -3.23
C ARG A 64 -4.95 -5.70 -2.62
N ILE A 65 -5.47 -6.09 -1.45
CA ILE A 65 -5.06 -7.29 -0.72
C ILE A 65 -6.31 -8.13 -0.42
N PRO A 66 -6.25 -9.45 -0.63
CA PRO A 66 -7.34 -10.35 -0.32
C PRO A 66 -7.61 -10.37 1.19
N THR A 67 -8.90 -10.37 1.53
CA THR A 67 -9.44 -10.35 2.89
C THR A 67 -10.73 -11.16 2.94
N ARG A 68 -11.26 -11.35 4.15
CA ARG A 68 -12.62 -11.85 4.38
C ARG A 68 -13.47 -10.78 5.03
N ARG A 69 -14.78 -10.87 4.84
CA ARG A 69 -15.78 -10.04 5.53
C ARG A 69 -16.79 -10.92 6.26
N HIS A 70 -17.12 -10.49 7.46
CA HIS A 70 -18.13 -11.10 8.32
C HIS A 70 -19.24 -10.08 8.52
N ALA A 71 -20.44 -10.41 8.06
CA ALA A 71 -21.58 -9.49 8.13
C ALA A 71 -21.99 -9.22 9.57
N LEU A 72 -22.38 -7.99 9.89
CA LEU A 72 -23.00 -7.66 11.16
C LEU A 72 -24.31 -8.46 11.32
N VAL A 73 -24.48 -9.07 12.49
CA VAL A 73 -25.71 -9.75 12.91
C VAL A 73 -26.27 -9.05 14.14
N GLY A 74 -27.57 -8.76 14.10
CA GLY A 74 -28.25 -8.06 15.19
C GLY A 74 -27.91 -6.56 15.26
N ARG A 75 -27.48 -6.09 16.43
CA ARG A 75 -27.24 -4.65 16.69
C ARG A 75 -25.77 -4.27 16.49
N VAL A 76 -25.55 -2.98 16.28
CA VAL A 76 -24.19 -2.39 16.27
C VAL A 76 -23.52 -2.61 17.64
N PRO A 77 -22.26 -3.11 17.70
CA PRO A 77 -21.50 -3.25 18.93
C PRO A 77 -21.23 -1.92 19.63
N THR A 78 -21.23 -1.95 20.95
CA THR A 78 -20.82 -0.86 21.84
C THR A 78 -19.44 -1.16 22.42
N SER A 79 -18.80 -0.20 23.10
CA SER A 79 -17.44 -0.36 23.65
C SER A 79 -17.24 -1.57 24.56
N LEU A 80 -18.29 -2.06 25.22
CA LEU A 80 -18.24 -3.26 26.06
C LEU A 80 -18.24 -4.58 25.26
N ASP A 81 -18.71 -4.54 24.02
CA ASP A 81 -18.90 -5.70 23.15
C ASP A 81 -17.64 -6.07 22.34
N ARG A 82 -16.63 -5.20 22.32
CA ARG A 82 -15.47 -5.29 21.40
C ARG A 82 -14.57 -6.52 21.60
N PHE A 83 -14.72 -7.21 22.73
CA PHE A 83 -13.93 -8.40 23.07
C PHE A 83 -14.62 -9.72 22.70
N ASP A 84 -15.89 -9.67 22.28
CA ASP A 84 -16.69 -10.84 21.87
C ASP A 84 -17.32 -10.63 20.48
N PRO A 85 -16.52 -10.38 19.43
CA PRO A 85 -17.04 -10.03 18.10
C PRO A 85 -17.91 -11.14 17.47
N GLU A 86 -17.75 -12.40 17.84
CA GLU A 86 -18.54 -13.53 17.33
C GLU A 86 -20.02 -13.41 17.65
N ARG A 87 -20.39 -12.62 18.68
CA ARG A 87 -21.79 -12.38 19.04
C ARG A 87 -22.49 -11.41 18.09
N PHE A 88 -21.71 -10.61 17.35
CA PHE A 88 -22.21 -9.49 16.54
C PHE A 88 -21.85 -9.62 15.07
N TYR A 89 -20.98 -10.54 14.69
CA TYR A 89 -20.63 -10.76 13.29
C TYR A 89 -20.77 -12.25 12.93
N ASN A 90 -21.19 -12.54 11.70
CA ASN A 90 -21.32 -13.91 11.22
C ASN A 90 -19.96 -14.49 10.81
N PHE A 91 -19.37 -15.31 11.69
CA PHE A 91 -18.13 -16.05 11.42
C PHE A 91 -18.36 -17.34 10.62
N GLY A 92 -19.59 -17.86 10.58
CA GLY A 92 -19.91 -19.12 9.89
C GLY A 92 -19.95 -19.01 8.37
N GLU A 93 -20.27 -17.81 7.84
CA GLU A 93 -20.39 -17.57 6.40
C GLU A 93 -19.55 -16.36 5.96
N PRO A 94 -18.21 -16.44 6.04
CA PRO A 94 -17.35 -15.35 5.58
C PRO A 94 -17.43 -15.20 4.06
N THR A 95 -17.45 -13.96 3.59
CA THR A 95 -17.38 -13.65 2.15
C THR A 95 -15.98 -13.17 1.77
N ASN A 96 -15.47 -13.62 0.62
CA ASN A 96 -14.21 -13.12 0.07
C ASN A 96 -14.33 -11.63 -0.28
N SER A 97 -13.26 -10.87 -0.03
CA SER A 97 -13.22 -9.42 -0.13
C SER A 97 -11.82 -8.97 -0.50
N GLU A 98 -11.70 -7.72 -0.91
CA GLU A 98 -10.42 -7.04 -1.04
C GLU A 98 -10.48 -5.69 -0.35
N LEU A 99 -9.35 -5.28 0.23
CA LEU A 99 -9.14 -3.95 0.76
C LEU A 99 -7.95 -3.30 0.07
N THR A 100 -8.03 -1.99 -0.15
CA THR A 100 -6.84 -1.24 -0.54
C THR A 100 -5.89 -1.12 0.65
N ILE A 101 -4.57 -1.09 0.42
CA ILE A 101 -3.58 -1.01 1.49
C ILE A 101 -3.80 0.23 2.37
N GLY A 102 -4.09 1.39 1.76
CA GLY A 102 -4.34 2.62 2.51
C GLY A 102 -5.52 2.48 3.47
N TRP A 103 -6.58 1.79 3.04
CA TRP A 103 -7.76 1.55 3.87
C TRP A 103 -7.53 0.48 4.93
N LEU A 104 -6.84 -0.62 4.58
CA LEU A 104 -6.42 -1.66 5.52
C LEU A 104 -5.63 -1.06 6.69
N CYS A 105 -4.60 -0.25 6.40
CA CYS A 105 -3.78 0.39 7.44
C CYS A 105 -4.65 1.30 8.33
N ASN A 106 -5.55 2.07 7.73
CA ASN A 106 -6.47 2.94 8.46
C ASN A 106 -7.37 2.15 9.42
N GLN A 107 -7.94 1.03 8.98
CA GLN A 107 -8.81 0.20 9.83
C GLN A 107 -8.04 -0.43 10.98
N ILE A 108 -6.81 -0.90 10.76
CA ILE A 108 -5.97 -1.49 11.81
C ILE A 108 -5.58 -0.44 12.86
N ILE A 109 -5.09 0.73 12.44
CA ILE A 109 -4.62 1.79 13.34
C ILE A 109 -5.78 2.35 14.19
N HIS A 110 -6.97 2.45 13.61
CA HIS A 110 -8.17 2.96 14.28
C HIS A 110 -9.12 1.86 14.72
N SER A 111 -8.59 0.66 14.97
CA SER A 111 -9.38 -0.51 15.28
C SER A 111 -10.18 -0.35 16.57
N PHE A 112 -11.45 -0.74 16.49
CA PHE A 112 -12.37 -0.89 17.60
C PHE A 112 -12.43 -2.35 18.05
N VAL A 113 -12.58 -3.28 17.09
CA VAL A 113 -12.22 -4.69 17.28
C VAL A 113 -10.86 -4.90 16.66
N PHE A 114 -9.97 -5.57 17.39
CA PHE A 114 -8.71 -6.11 16.90
C PHE A 114 -8.43 -7.40 17.67
N GLN A 115 -8.51 -8.55 17.01
CA GLN A 115 -8.36 -9.83 17.68
C GLN A 115 -7.68 -10.85 16.77
N ILE A 116 -6.71 -11.57 17.34
CA ILE A 116 -5.99 -12.62 16.64
C ILE A 116 -6.72 -13.94 16.86
N TYR A 117 -7.02 -14.62 15.76
CA TYR A 117 -7.60 -15.96 15.73
C TYR A 117 -6.54 -16.97 15.32
N ILE A 118 -6.53 -18.08 16.03
CA ILE A 118 -5.67 -19.22 15.75
C ILE A 118 -6.59 -20.33 15.29
N GLU A 119 -6.54 -20.66 14.01
CA GLU A 119 -7.34 -21.71 13.40
C GLU A 119 -6.79 -23.10 13.79
N GLU A 120 -7.60 -24.15 13.62
CA GLU A 120 -7.25 -25.52 14.02
C GLU A 120 -6.00 -26.07 13.29
N ASP A 121 -5.76 -25.62 12.05
CA ASP A 121 -4.59 -25.97 11.25
C ASP A 121 -3.34 -25.14 11.60
N SER A 122 -3.40 -24.35 12.68
CA SER A 122 -2.40 -23.35 13.09
C SER A 122 -2.29 -22.13 12.18
N THR A 123 -3.16 -21.97 11.17
CA THR A 123 -3.25 -20.73 10.40
C THR A 123 -3.67 -19.60 11.34
N THR A 124 -2.92 -18.50 11.33
CA THR A 124 -3.23 -17.36 12.18
C THR A 124 -3.84 -16.25 11.34
N SER A 125 -4.93 -15.67 11.82
CA SER A 125 -5.59 -14.51 11.20
C SER A 125 -5.81 -13.41 12.22
N VAL A 126 -6.02 -12.19 11.73
CA VAL A 126 -6.50 -11.09 12.56
C VAL A 126 -7.82 -10.61 12.00
N VAL A 127 -8.78 -10.42 12.89
CA VAL A 127 -10.02 -9.72 12.58
C VAL A 127 -9.99 -8.32 13.15
N PHE A 128 -10.51 -7.37 12.39
CA PHE A 128 -10.47 -5.98 12.76
C PHE A 128 -11.59 -5.18 12.10
N ILE A 129 -11.97 -4.08 12.75
CA ILE A 129 -12.82 -3.04 12.19
C ILE A 129 -12.61 -1.75 12.96
N SER A 130 -12.64 -0.60 12.29
CA SER A 130 -12.55 0.68 12.96
C SER A 130 -13.83 1.04 13.72
N ASP A 131 -13.71 1.96 14.68
CA ASP A 131 -14.85 2.46 15.45
C ASP A 131 -15.94 3.06 14.56
N ARG A 132 -15.54 3.79 13.52
CA ARG A 132 -16.45 4.40 12.55
C ARG A 132 -17.21 3.38 11.71
N ASP A 133 -16.59 2.23 11.45
CA ASP A 133 -17.12 1.21 10.57
C ASP A 133 -17.76 0.03 11.32
N ARG A 134 -17.76 0.00 12.66
CA ARG A 134 -18.33 -1.08 13.51
C ARG A 134 -19.79 -1.43 13.25
N GLY A 135 -20.52 -0.61 12.49
CA GLY A 135 -21.88 -0.90 12.03
C GLY A 135 -21.97 -1.60 10.65
N LYS A 136 -20.84 -2.00 10.06
CA LYS A 136 -20.76 -2.56 8.70
C LYS A 136 -20.41 -4.06 8.73
N HIS A 137 -19.16 -4.41 8.41
CA HIS A 137 -18.69 -5.79 8.31
C HIS A 137 -17.32 -5.88 8.97
N LEU A 138 -17.11 -6.88 9.80
CA LEU A 138 -15.79 -7.17 10.37
C LEU A 138 -14.89 -7.74 9.28
N HIS A 139 -13.63 -7.29 9.23
CA HIS A 139 -12.66 -7.76 8.25
C HIS A 139 -11.76 -8.81 8.85
N GLY A 140 -11.36 -9.80 8.06
CA GLY A 140 -10.34 -10.78 8.41
C GLY A 140 -9.20 -10.78 7.40
N ILE A 141 -7.96 -10.89 7.89
CA ILE A 141 -6.75 -11.05 7.05
C ILE A 141 -5.81 -12.07 7.68
N SER A 142 -5.18 -12.92 6.87
CA SER A 142 -4.23 -13.91 7.36
C SER A 142 -2.89 -13.28 7.72
N PHE A 143 -2.15 -13.91 8.63
CA PHE A 143 -0.77 -13.54 8.94
C PHE A 143 0.14 -13.70 7.72
N ALA A 144 -0.12 -14.68 6.86
CA ALA A 144 0.59 -14.83 5.58
C ALA A 144 0.44 -13.57 4.71
N ALA A 145 -0.79 -13.10 4.48
CA ALA A 145 -1.02 -11.89 3.69
C ALA A 145 -0.40 -10.62 4.32
N LEU A 146 -0.42 -10.51 5.65
CA LEU A 146 0.26 -9.41 6.35
C LEU A 146 1.79 -9.52 6.26
N THR A 147 2.33 -10.74 6.34
CA THR A 147 3.77 -11.01 6.16
C THR A 147 4.20 -10.58 4.77
N ASP A 148 3.49 -11.01 3.74
CA ASP A 148 3.79 -10.68 2.35
C ASP A 148 3.72 -9.16 2.12
N LEU A 149 2.71 -8.49 2.68
CA LEU A 149 2.60 -7.03 2.63
C LEU A 149 3.79 -6.34 3.30
N PHE A 150 4.13 -6.75 4.53
CA PHE A 150 5.18 -6.11 5.30
C PHE A 150 6.55 -6.32 4.66
N ASP A 151 6.80 -7.50 4.10
CA ASP A 151 8.03 -7.80 3.37
C ASP A 151 8.07 -7.05 2.03
N TYR A 152 6.96 -7.00 1.29
CA TYR A 152 6.83 -6.21 0.05
C TYR A 152 7.17 -4.74 0.30
N VAL A 153 6.54 -4.08 1.27
CA VAL A 153 6.86 -2.67 1.57
C VAL A 153 8.25 -2.53 2.19
N GLY A 154 8.71 -3.53 2.94
CA GLY A 154 10.05 -3.56 3.51
C GLY A 154 11.18 -3.63 2.47
N ARG A 155 10.91 -4.19 1.28
CA ARG A 155 11.85 -4.30 0.15
C ARG A 155 11.64 -3.24 -0.95
N GLU A 156 10.70 -2.34 -0.73
CA GLU A 156 10.42 -1.29 -1.69
C GLU A 156 11.51 -0.22 -1.66
N ASP A 157 12.03 0.12 -2.83
CA ASP A 157 12.94 1.23 -3.06
C ASP A 157 12.36 2.16 -4.12
N ILE A 158 12.41 3.47 -3.87
CA ILE A 158 11.98 4.47 -4.86
C ILE A 158 13.11 4.66 -5.87
N VAL A 159 12.83 4.30 -7.11
CA VAL A 159 13.81 4.35 -8.22
C VAL A 159 13.65 5.58 -9.08
N GLU A 160 12.46 6.18 -9.08
CA GLU A 160 12.18 7.41 -9.80
C GLU A 160 11.18 8.26 -9.01
N ARG A 161 11.42 9.58 -9.00
CA ARG A 161 10.54 10.56 -8.40
C ARG A 161 10.37 11.72 -9.37
N SER A 162 9.12 12.05 -9.68
CA SER A 162 8.75 13.23 -10.45
C SER A 162 7.78 14.09 -9.65
N GLY A 163 7.80 15.39 -9.91
CA GLY A 163 6.94 16.36 -9.25
C GLY A 163 6.46 17.39 -10.24
N THR A 164 5.19 17.79 -10.14
CA THR A 164 4.62 18.88 -10.94
C THR A 164 3.86 19.81 -10.02
N LYS A 165 4.00 21.12 -10.23
CA LYS A 165 3.25 22.15 -9.52
C LYS A 165 2.46 22.98 -10.52
N ILE A 166 1.14 22.82 -10.51
CA ILE A 166 0.21 23.56 -11.37
C ILE A 166 -0.82 24.22 -10.47
N ASP A 167 -1.03 25.54 -10.63
CA ASP A 167 -2.03 26.32 -9.89
C ASP A 167 -1.98 26.14 -8.36
N GLY A 168 -0.76 26.10 -7.81
CA GLY A 168 -0.55 25.92 -6.37
C GLY A 168 -0.74 24.49 -5.86
N THR A 169 -1.16 23.56 -6.73
CA THR A 169 -1.27 22.14 -6.42
C THR A 169 0.03 21.44 -6.79
N GLU A 170 0.71 20.88 -5.78
CA GLU A 170 1.88 20.03 -5.99
C GLU A 170 1.42 18.57 -6.07
N THR A 171 1.87 17.88 -7.11
CA THR A 171 1.67 16.43 -7.29
C THR A 171 3.03 15.78 -7.36
N VAL A 172 3.27 14.82 -6.46
CA VAL A 172 4.49 13.98 -6.46
C VAL A 172 4.11 12.58 -6.88
N VAL A 173 4.85 12.05 -7.87
CA VAL A 173 4.72 10.68 -8.34
C VAL A 173 6.03 9.96 -8.06
N ASN A 174 5.96 8.97 -7.18
CA ASN A 174 7.06 8.06 -6.88
C ASN A 174 6.80 6.73 -7.58
N VAL A 175 7.82 6.23 -8.27
CA VAL A 175 7.85 4.90 -8.86
C VAL A 175 8.87 4.08 -8.08
N SER A 176 8.46 2.91 -7.65
CA SER A 176 9.28 1.94 -6.94
C SER A 176 9.90 0.89 -7.87
N ASN A 177 10.87 0.16 -7.34
CA ASN A 177 11.38 -1.08 -7.91
C ASN A 177 10.24 -2.07 -8.22
N HIS A 178 9.26 -2.22 -7.33
CA HIS A 178 8.09 -3.08 -7.59
C HIS A 178 7.26 -2.60 -8.77
N ASP A 179 6.99 -1.30 -8.87
CA ASP A 179 6.21 -0.75 -9.99
C ASP A 179 6.93 -0.97 -11.33
N ALA A 180 8.26 -0.86 -11.34
CA ALA A 180 9.07 -1.14 -12.51
C ALA A 180 8.97 -2.62 -12.93
N VAL A 181 9.03 -3.55 -11.98
CA VAL A 181 8.89 -4.98 -12.26
C VAL A 181 7.48 -5.35 -12.70
N GLU A 182 6.46 -4.85 -12.01
CA GLU A 182 5.05 -5.15 -12.30
C GLU A 182 4.60 -4.56 -13.65
N SER A 183 5.21 -3.45 -14.09
CA SER A 183 5.00 -2.88 -15.43
C SER A 183 5.82 -3.56 -16.53
N GLY A 184 6.66 -4.56 -16.20
CA GLY A 184 7.54 -5.25 -17.15
C GLY A 184 8.77 -4.43 -17.59
N ARG A 185 8.97 -3.23 -17.02
CA ARG A 185 10.15 -2.38 -17.25
C ARG A 185 11.40 -2.93 -16.58
N ALA A 186 11.25 -3.80 -15.58
CA ALA A 186 12.37 -4.42 -14.90
C ALA A 186 12.08 -5.88 -14.53
N ALA A 187 13.13 -6.59 -14.10
CA ALA A 187 13.02 -7.89 -13.43
C ALA A 187 13.94 -7.93 -12.21
N TYR A 188 13.49 -8.64 -11.17
CA TYR A 188 14.32 -8.98 -10.02
C TYR A 188 15.35 -10.04 -10.38
N SER A 189 16.54 -9.94 -9.80
CA SER A 189 17.60 -10.95 -9.96
C SER A 189 17.58 -12.06 -8.93
N ASP A 190 16.98 -11.79 -7.77
CA ASP A 190 17.03 -12.64 -6.59
C ASP A 190 15.83 -12.38 -5.68
N ASP A 191 15.75 -13.19 -4.62
CA ASP A 191 14.77 -13.04 -3.55
C ASP A 191 14.93 -11.72 -2.79
N ASP A 192 16.08 -11.04 -2.90
CA ASP A 192 16.33 -9.71 -2.33
C ASP A 192 15.83 -8.55 -3.19
N HIS A 193 15.19 -8.87 -4.32
CA HIS A 193 14.50 -7.90 -5.18
C HIS A 193 15.45 -6.82 -5.70
N VAL A 194 16.73 -7.20 -5.90
CA VAL A 194 17.72 -6.35 -6.56
C VAL A 194 17.36 -6.21 -8.04
N ILE A 195 17.36 -4.98 -8.55
CA ILE A 195 17.06 -4.70 -9.96
C ILE A 195 18.33 -4.91 -10.79
N ILE A 196 18.35 -5.91 -11.68
CA ILE A 196 19.51 -6.16 -12.57
C ILE A 196 19.21 -5.86 -14.03
N ARG A 197 17.96 -5.97 -14.47
CA ARG A 197 17.62 -5.84 -15.89
C ARG A 197 16.48 -4.87 -16.10
N TRP A 198 16.79 -3.69 -16.62
CA TRP A 198 15.80 -2.81 -17.21
C TRP A 198 15.48 -3.30 -18.62
N THR A 199 14.21 -3.53 -18.89
CA THR A 199 13.71 -3.78 -20.24
C THR A 199 13.74 -2.45 -20.98
N PRO A 200 14.48 -2.32 -22.10
CA PRO A 200 14.41 -1.13 -22.93
C PRO A 200 12.95 -0.94 -23.35
N VAL A 201 12.34 0.17 -22.94
CA VAL A 201 11.09 0.60 -23.54
C VAL A 201 11.49 1.15 -24.90
N ASP A 202 11.01 0.54 -25.99
CA ASP A 202 11.06 1.15 -27.30
C ASP A 202 10.36 2.49 -27.17
N THR A 203 11.13 3.56 -27.04
CA THR A 203 10.59 4.91 -27.08
C THR A 203 10.05 5.04 -28.51
N PRO A 204 8.72 5.19 -28.71
CA PRO A 204 8.22 5.46 -30.05
C PRO A 204 9.01 6.66 -30.54
N ALA A 205 9.59 6.57 -31.74
CA ALA A 205 10.22 7.73 -32.36
C ALA A 205 9.25 8.91 -32.19
N PHE A 206 9.74 10.02 -31.63
CA PHE A 206 8.95 11.22 -31.41
C PHE A 206 8.09 11.43 -32.68
N ASP A 207 6.76 11.44 -32.56
CA ASP A 207 5.89 11.46 -33.72
C ASP A 207 6.32 12.63 -34.61
N GLN A 208 6.88 12.32 -35.78
CA GLN A 208 7.45 13.31 -36.68
C GLN A 208 6.41 14.38 -37.01
N ARG A 209 5.12 14.02 -36.99
CA ARG A 209 4.01 14.97 -37.16
C ARG A 209 3.92 16.02 -36.06
N ILE A 210 4.24 15.66 -34.81
CA ILE A 210 4.28 16.61 -33.69
C ILE A 210 5.49 17.53 -33.80
N LEU A 211 6.65 17.01 -34.18
CA LEU A 211 7.84 17.84 -34.42
C LEU A 211 7.62 18.82 -35.58
N ASP A 212 7.03 18.35 -36.68
CA ASP A 212 6.70 19.18 -37.84
C ASP A 212 5.63 20.24 -37.48
N MET A 213 4.63 19.88 -36.66
CA MET A 213 3.63 20.81 -36.17
C MET A 213 4.23 21.90 -35.26
N VAL A 214 5.13 21.53 -34.35
CA VAL A 214 5.83 22.48 -33.46
C VAL A 214 6.76 23.39 -34.26
N ALA A 215 7.50 22.83 -35.22
CA ALA A 215 8.36 23.60 -36.12
C ALA A 215 7.55 24.60 -36.96
N ARG A 216 6.38 24.18 -37.46
CA ARG A 216 5.46 25.06 -38.21
C ARG A 216 4.96 26.21 -37.34
N ARG A 217 4.51 25.92 -36.10
CA ARG A 217 4.07 26.95 -35.14
C ARG A 217 5.17 27.95 -34.79
N LEU A 218 6.40 27.48 -34.61
CA LEU A 218 7.55 28.34 -34.32
C LEU A 218 7.94 29.20 -35.54
N SER A 219 7.75 28.69 -36.75
CA SER A 219 7.96 29.49 -37.98
C SER A 219 6.85 30.53 -38.21
N GLU A 220 5.60 30.20 -37.90
CA GLU A 220 4.45 31.11 -37.97
C GLU A 220 4.61 32.26 -36.95
N GLN A 221 5.03 31.96 -35.72
CA GLN A 221 5.31 32.98 -34.70
C GLN A 221 6.51 33.88 -35.05
N ARG A 222 7.54 33.35 -35.72
CA ARG A 222 8.66 34.17 -36.20
C ARG A 222 8.23 35.13 -37.31
N ALA A 223 7.36 34.69 -38.21
CA ALA A 223 6.84 35.52 -39.29
C ALA A 223 5.90 36.64 -38.79
N GLU A 224 5.12 36.40 -37.73
CA GLU A 224 4.30 37.46 -37.09
C GLU A 224 5.18 38.53 -36.40
N VAL A 225 6.29 38.13 -35.77
CA VAL A 225 7.21 39.08 -35.11
C VAL A 225 7.98 39.95 -36.11
N ASP A 226 8.28 39.42 -37.30
CA ASP A 226 8.97 40.20 -38.36
C ASP A 226 8.01 41.17 -39.08
N LEU A 227 6.70 40.92 -39.08
CA LEU A 227 5.69 41.83 -39.68
C LEU A 227 5.29 43.00 -38.76
N ASP A 228 5.36 42.82 -37.44
CA ASP A 228 5.11 43.89 -36.46
C ASP A 228 6.35 44.80 -36.23
N GLY A 229 7.49 44.50 -36.88
CA GLY A 229 8.75 45.25 -36.76
C GLY A 229 9.02 46.29 -37.84
N GLU A 230 8.19 46.40 -38.88
CA GLU A 230 8.39 47.35 -40.00
C GLU A 230 7.51 48.62 -39.96
N ASP A 231 6.59 48.77 -38.99
CA ASP A 231 5.80 49.99 -38.77
C ASP A 231 6.23 50.76 -37.51
N GLY A 232 7.50 51.18 -37.46
CA GLY A 232 8.09 52.02 -36.40
C GLY A 232 9.06 53.07 -36.91
#